data_AF-A0A0N1B7G0-F1
#
_entry.id   AF-A0A0N1B7G0-F1
#
_cell.length_a   1.000
_cell.length_b   1.000
_cell.length_c   1.000
_cell.angle_alpha   90.00
_cell.angle_beta   90.00
_cell.angle_gamma   90.00
#
_symmetry.space_group_name_H-M   'P 1'
#
loop_
_entity.id
_entity.type
_entity.pdbx_description
1 polymer ?
#
loop_
_entity_poly.entity_id
_entity_poly.type
_entity_poly.pdbx_seq_one_letter_code
_entity_poly.pdbx_strand_id
1 'polypeptide(L)'
;MASSAPVSLTITLPADVAGLLRKAASDRGWTPESLAADCVAQQLEVAVRHRVALERIDQVDSALLELAKAIGSIEAGSEGIDLSDFCRYRKTA
;
A
#
# COMPACT_ATOMS: atom_id res chain seq x y z
N MET A 1 -16.49 8.22 10.96
CA MET A 1 -15.24 8.86 11.42
C MET A 1 -14.74 8.06 12.61
N ALA A 2 -13.52 7.52 12.57
CA ALA A 2 -12.96 6.86 13.74
C ALA A 2 -12.80 7.89 14.87
N SER A 3 -13.19 7.52 16.10
CA SER A 3 -13.04 8.38 17.28
C SER A 3 -11.57 8.72 17.48
N SER A 4 -11.25 9.99 17.73
CA SER A 4 -9.88 10.47 18.02
C SER A 4 -9.46 10.26 19.48
N ALA A 5 -10.28 9.60 20.29
CA ALA A 5 -9.98 9.38 21.69
C ALA A 5 -8.91 8.28 21.86
N PRO A 6 -7.94 8.46 22.78
CA PRO A 6 -6.97 7.42 23.07
C PRO A 6 -7.66 6.17 23.62
N VAL A 7 -7.17 5.00 23.20
CA VAL A 7 -7.66 3.69 23.67
C VAL A 7 -6.61 3.10 24.62
N SER A 8 -7.04 2.64 25.79
CA SER A 8 -6.20 1.89 26.72
C SER A 8 -6.36 0.40 26.48
N LEU A 9 -5.25 -0.33 26.47
CA LEU A 9 -5.20 -1.76 26.21
C LEU A 9 -4.36 -2.43 27.30
N THR A 10 -4.76 -3.62 27.73
CA THR A 10 -3.95 -4.49 28.59
C THR A 10 -3.59 -5.73 27.80
N ILE A 11 -2.29 -5.98 27.64
CA ILE A 11 -1.76 -7.12 26.87
C ILE A 11 -0.78 -7.90 27.74
N THR A 12 -0.78 -9.22 27.58
CA THR A 12 0.20 -10.11 28.21
C THR A 12 1.19 -10.55 27.15
N LEU A 13 2.46 -10.23 27.35
CA LEU A 13 3.53 -10.61 26.44
C LEU A 13 4.22 -11.89 26.93
N PRO A 14 4.69 -12.75 26.01
CA PRO A 14 5.63 -13.82 26.32
C PRO A 14 6.86 -13.29 27.09
N ALA A 15 7.40 -14.10 28.00
CA ALA A 15 8.42 -13.65 28.95
C ALA A 15 9.72 -13.18 28.27
N ASP A 16 10.11 -13.84 27.18
CA ASP A 16 11.23 -13.49 26.32
C ASP A 16 11.03 -12.12 25.66
N VAL A 17 9.86 -11.88 25.06
CA VAL A 17 9.50 -10.61 24.43
C VAL A 17 9.43 -9.49 25.47
N ALA A 18 8.83 -9.75 26.63
CA ALA A 18 8.77 -8.80 27.73
C ALA A 18 10.18 -8.42 28.23
N GLY A 19 11.11 -9.39 28.27
CA GLY A 19 12.52 -9.14 28.60
C GLY A 19 13.20 -8.21 27.59
N LEU A 20 13.03 -8.48 26.29
CA LEU A 20 13.56 -7.65 25.22
C LEU A 20 12.99 -6.24 25.23
N LEU A 21 11.67 -6.10 25.41
CA LEU A 21 10.99 -4.81 25.49
C LEU A 21 11.54 -3.96 26.64
N ARG A 22 11.66 -4.55 27.84
CA ARG A 22 12.20 -3.83 29.02
C ARG A 22 13.64 -3.39 28.80
N LYS A 23 14.47 -4.25 28.22
CA LYS A 23 15.87 -3.91 27.90
C LYS A 23 15.92 -2.76 26.89
N ALA A 24 15.21 -2.88 25.77
CA ALA A 24 15.19 -1.85 24.72
C ALA A 24 14.62 -0.51 25.22
N ALA A 25 13.62 -0.55 26.10
CA ALA A 25 13.07 0.64 26.74
C ALA A 25 14.12 1.30 27.65
N SER A 26 14.79 0.50 28.49
CA SER A 26 15.87 0.98 29.36
C SER A 26 17.02 1.61 28.57
N ASP A 27 17.47 0.96 27.49
CA ASP A 27 18.58 1.45 26.63
C ASP A 27 18.26 2.82 26.00
N ARG A 28 16.96 3.15 25.87
CA ARG A 28 16.45 4.42 25.29
C ARG A 28 15.97 5.41 26.35
N GLY A 29 15.98 5.05 27.64
CA GLY A 29 15.42 5.86 28.72
C GLY A 29 13.90 6.01 28.67
N TRP A 30 13.19 5.04 28.08
CA TRP A 30 11.73 5.03 27.92
C TRP A 30 11.09 4.03 28.88
N THR A 31 9.78 4.13 29.08
CA THR A 31 9.05 3.05 29.76
C THR A 31 8.70 1.94 28.78
N PRO A 32 8.56 0.68 29.25
CA PRO A 32 8.12 -0.42 28.39
C PRO A 32 6.79 -0.13 27.70
N GLU A 33 5.87 0.57 28.37
CA GLU A 33 4.55 0.92 27.85
C GLU A 33 4.63 1.96 26.73
N SER A 34 5.44 3.01 26.89
CA SER A 34 5.58 4.03 25.84
C SER A 34 6.26 3.46 24.61
N LEU A 35 7.28 2.61 24.80
CA LEU A 35 7.94 1.90 23.70
C LEU A 35 6.97 0.92 23.01
N ALA A 36 6.16 0.17 23.76
CA ALA A 36 5.18 -0.73 23.19
C ALA A 36 4.14 0.01 22.36
N ALA A 37 3.63 1.15 22.84
CA ALA A 37 2.69 1.99 22.10
C ALA A 37 3.29 2.50 20.79
N ASP A 38 4.55 2.96 20.81
CA ASP A 38 5.27 3.39 19.61
C ASP A 38 5.49 2.24 18.62
N CYS A 39 5.90 1.05 19.11
CA CYS A 39 6.03 -0.14 18.26
C CYS A 39 4.71 -0.53 17.60
N VAL A 40 3.59 -0.48 18.33
CA VAL A 40 2.25 -0.76 17.76
C VAL A 40 1.89 0.26 16.68
N ALA A 41 2.15 1.56 16.92
CA ALA A 41 1.90 2.61 15.95
C ALA A 41 2.70 2.39 14.65
N GLN A 42 4.01 2.11 14.78
CA GLN A 42 4.87 1.83 13.64
C GLN A 42 4.43 0.58 12.85
N GLN A 43 4.07 -0.50 13.55
CA GLN A 43 3.62 -1.72 12.87
C GLN A 43 2.28 -1.53 12.15
N LEU A 44 1.34 -0.79 12.74
CA LEU A 44 0.07 -0.46 12.09
C LEU A 44 0.30 0.41 10.86
N GLU A 45 1.19 1.39 10.93
CA GLU A 45 1.52 2.25 9.80
C GLU A 45 2.09 1.43 8.62
N VAL A 46 3.02 0.51 8.89
CA VAL A 46 3.58 -0.40 7.88
C VAL A 46 2.50 -1.30 7.29
N ALA A 47 1.68 -1.93 8.12
CA ALA A 47 0.60 -2.81 7.67
C ALA A 47 -0.41 -2.09 6.78
N VAL A 48 -0.80 -0.86 7.14
CA VAL A 48 -1.71 -0.03 6.35
C VAL A 48 -1.08 0.34 5.00
N ARG A 49 0.19 0.78 4.99
CA ARG A 49 0.88 1.11 3.74
C ARG A 49 1.05 -0.09 2.82
N HIS A 50 1.39 -1.25 3.39
CA HIS A 50 1.55 -2.47 2.61
C HIS A 50 0.24 -2.88 1.94
N ARG A 51 -0.87 -2.84 2.69
CA ARG A 51 -2.20 -3.11 2.13
C ARG A 51 -2.54 -2.15 0.99
N VAL A 52 -2.34 -0.85 1.18
CA VAL A 52 -2.60 0.16 0.13
C VAL A 52 -1.73 -0.07 -1.10
N ALA A 53 -0.48 -0.52 -0.93
CA ALA A 53 0.38 -0.86 -2.05
C ALA A 53 -0.17 -2.04 -2.86
N LEU A 54 -0.64 -3.11 -2.19
CA LEU A 54 -1.27 -4.25 -2.86
C LEU A 54 -2.55 -3.84 -3.60
N GLU A 55 -3.44 -3.09 -2.95
CA GLU A 55 -4.68 -2.59 -3.58
C GLU A 55 -4.40 -1.77 -4.85
N ARG A 56 -3.31 -1.00 -4.86
CA ARG A 56 -2.88 -0.23 -6.04
C ARG A 56 -2.31 -1.12 -7.14
N ILE A 57 -1.59 -2.17 -6.79
CA ILE A 57 -1.08 -3.15 -7.76
C ILE A 57 -2.25 -3.83 -8.47
N ASP A 58 -3.27 -4.28 -7.73
CA ASP A 58 -4.46 -4.90 -8.30
C ASP A 58 -5.21 -3.98 -9.27
N GLN A 59 -5.28 -2.68 -8.95
CA GLN A 59 -5.88 -1.67 -9.83
C GLN A 59 -5.08 -1.46 -11.11
N VAL A 60 -3.74 -1.42 -11.01
CA VAL A 60 -2.86 -1.29 -12.17
C VAL A 60 -2.96 -2.53 -13.07
N ASP A 61 -2.94 -3.73 -12.48
CA ASP A 61 -3.08 -4.98 -13.24
C ASP A 61 -4.42 -5.05 -13.98
N SER A 62 -5.51 -4.63 -13.32
CA SER A 62 -6.83 -4.53 -13.94
C SER A 62 -6.82 -3.54 -15.12
N ALA A 63 -6.19 -2.38 -14.96
CA ALA A 63 -6.07 -1.39 -16.03
C ALA A 63 -5.22 -1.89 -17.21
N LEU A 64 -4.14 -2.64 -16.93
CA LEU A 64 -3.29 -3.25 -17.96
C LEU A 64 -4.05 -4.32 -18.75
N LEU A 65 -4.88 -5.13 -18.09
CA LEU A 65 -5.73 -6.10 -18.77
C LEU A 65 -6.75 -5.43 -19.69
N GLU A 66 -7.38 -4.34 -19.24
CA GLU A 66 -8.31 -3.58 -20.08
C GLU A 66 -7.61 -2.93 -21.28
N LEU A 67 -6.40 -2.39 -21.07
CA LEU A 67 -5.59 -1.87 -22.17
C LEU A 67 -5.25 -2.96 -23.20
N ALA A 68 -4.85 -4.16 -22.73
CA ALA A 68 -4.55 -5.29 -23.62
C ALA A 68 -5.78 -5.72 -24.43
N LYS A 69 -6.98 -5.75 -23.82
CA LYS A 69 -8.23 -6.03 -24.53
C LYS A 69 -8.55 -4.98 -25.59
N ALA A 70 -8.35 -3.69 -25.26
CA ALA A 70 -8.58 -2.60 -26.19
C ALA A 70 -7.66 -2.70 -27.41
N ILE A 71 -6.36 -2.96 -27.18
CA ILE A 71 -5.38 -3.17 -28.27
C ILE A 71 -5.77 -4.37 -29.12
N GLY A 72 -6.08 -5.52 -28.50
CA GLY A 72 -6.50 -6.72 -29.25
C GLY A 72 -7.78 -6.51 -30.07
N SER A 73 -8.71 -5.66 -29.59
CA SER A 73 -9.92 -5.31 -30.35
C SER A 73 -9.61 -4.42 -31.56
N ILE A 74 -8.64 -3.51 -31.43
CA ILE A 74 -8.15 -2.68 -32.54
C ILE A 74 -7.46 -3.55 -33.60
N GLU A 75 -6.62 -4.50 -33.18
CA GLU A 75 -5.94 -5.43 -34.09
C GLU A 75 -6.91 -6.39 -34.79
N ALA A 76 -7.95 -6.87 -34.09
CA ALA A 76 -8.96 -7.74 -34.67
C ALA A 76 -9.91 -7.04 -35.66
N GLY A 77 -10.01 -5.70 -35.59
CA GLY A 77 -10.84 -4.87 -36.47
C GLY A 77 -10.11 -4.27 -37.66
N SER A 78 -8.90 -4.74 -38.01
CA SER A 78 -8.02 -4.09 -38.99
C SER A 78 -8.41 -4.30 -40.47
N GLU A 79 -9.66 -4.06 -40.83
CA GLU A 79 -9.99 -3.47 -42.14
C GLU A 79 -10.17 -1.95 -41.95
N GLY A 80 -9.08 -1.20 -42.10
CA GLY A 80 -9.12 0.25 -42.33
C GLY A 80 -9.48 1.14 -41.13
N ILE A 81 -8.68 1.14 -40.06
CA ILE A 81 -8.82 2.12 -38.97
C ILE A 81 -8.00 3.38 -39.30
N ASP A 82 -8.68 4.55 -39.32
CA ASP A 82 -8.02 5.86 -39.35
C ASP A 82 -7.50 6.21 -37.95
N LEU A 83 -6.17 6.17 -37.79
CA LEU A 83 -5.44 6.44 -36.54
C LEU A 83 -5.19 7.95 -36.32
N SER A 84 -5.85 8.80 -37.10
CA SER A 84 -5.69 10.26 -37.08
C SER A 84 -5.94 10.90 -35.70
N ASP A 85 -6.79 10.29 -34.86
CA ASP A 85 -7.06 10.77 -33.49
C ASP A 85 -6.07 10.24 -32.43
N PHE A 86 -5.28 9.21 -32.75
CA PHE A 86 -4.33 8.58 -31.81
C PHE A 86 -2.87 9.02 -32.02
N CYS A 87 -2.51 9.43 -33.23
CA CYS A 87 -1.13 9.81 -33.56
C CYS A 87 -0.84 11.29 -33.24
N ARG A 88 -0.24 11.55 -32.08
CA ARG A 88 0.19 12.90 -31.65
C ARG A 88 1.15 13.62 -32.62
N TYR A 89 1.88 12.87 -33.46
CA TYR A 89 2.82 13.40 -34.43
C TYR A 89 2.35 13.11 -35.86
N ARG A 90 1.48 13.97 -36.39
CA ARG A 90 1.10 13.93 -37.81
C ARG A 90 2.29 14.40 -38.67
N LYS A 91 2.63 13.64 -39.71
CA LYS A 91 3.47 14.14 -40.81
C LYS A 91 2.58 14.99 -41.72
N THR A 92 2.72 16.31 -41.65
CA THR A 92 2.10 17.23 -42.61
C THR A 92 2.66 16.91 -43.99
N ALA A 93 1.79 16.42 -44.88
CA ALA A 93 2.01 16.46 -46.32
C ALA A 93 1.69 17.89 -46.82
#